data_AF-X6P0G7-F1
#
_entry.id   AF-X6P0G7-F1
#
_cell.length_a   1.000
_cell.length_b   1.000
_cell.length_c   1.000
_cell.angle_alpha   90.00
_cell.angle_beta   90.00
_cell.angle_gamma   90.00
#
_symmetry.space_group_name_H-M   'P 1'
#
loop_
_entity.id
_entity.type
_entity.pdbx_description
1 polymer ?
#
loop_
_entity_poly.entity_id
_entity_poly.type
_entity_poly.pdbx_seq_one_letter_code
_entity_poly.pdbx_strand_id
1 'polypeptide(L)'
;MNDDNKKVNNAHDTFFRQSLSHKQVAREFFEKHLPRYVLNVIDLNTLKPEKDTLSDPGVGGGAVDVLFSAKFNGQDGYLMLLTEHQTTVDYFMALRLIKYKLMIWERYRAENPKSKKLPLIYAFVYYTGKQQYTAPVDFFELFDQPLLAKMFLTEPFNLVDLHRTPDEKILSNVKWEKHRQIPSFGKKQRDRKGKLNLGEMLTIIVMFHLSGFRDFKNFYLYGIKHKYQDCFKELPCYERFVQLMKTLFIPLCILLQSLKGERTGIYVVDSTSLAVCSNLRIRSNKVFAGLAARGKTSTGWFYGFKIHVVTNDKGELMARIAYIYWHQTQYEKLSSSTD
;
A
#
# COMPACT_ATOMS: atom_id res chain seq x y z
N MET A 1 -44.15 -12.77 8.09
CA MET A 1 -44.46 -11.34 7.98
C MET A 1 -43.16 -10.57 7.80
N ASN A 2 -42.74 -10.29 6.56
CA ASN A 2 -41.75 -9.25 6.20
C ASN A 2 -41.46 -9.21 4.67
N ASP A 3 -42.43 -9.55 3.83
CA ASP A 3 -42.24 -9.53 2.35
C ASP A 3 -42.92 -8.31 1.68
N ASP A 4 -43.88 -7.66 2.37
CA ASP A 4 -44.59 -6.49 1.84
C ASP A 4 -43.78 -5.18 1.93
N ASN A 5 -42.79 -5.09 2.83
CA ASN A 5 -41.99 -3.86 3.01
C ASN A 5 -40.91 -3.67 1.93
N LYS A 6 -40.56 -4.71 1.17
CA LYS A 6 -39.59 -4.60 0.06
C LYS A 6 -40.23 -4.11 -1.25
N LYS A 7 -41.53 -4.36 -1.46
CA LYS A 7 -42.24 -4.00 -2.69
C LYS A 7 -42.62 -2.51 -2.77
N VAL A 8 -42.90 -1.87 -1.64
CA VAL A 8 -43.37 -0.46 -1.60
C VAL A 8 -42.23 0.55 -1.79
N ASN A 9 -41.02 0.27 -1.28
CA ASN A 9 -39.86 1.18 -1.43
C ASN A 9 -39.48 1.39 -2.90
N ASN A 10 -39.62 0.35 -3.73
CA ASN A 10 -39.14 0.40 -5.12
C ASN A 10 -39.98 1.32 -6.04
N ALA A 11 -41.26 1.56 -5.72
CA ALA A 11 -42.16 2.36 -6.57
C ALA A 11 -41.91 3.87 -6.44
N HIS A 12 -41.68 4.36 -5.22
CA HIS A 12 -41.35 5.76 -4.97
C HIS A 12 -39.95 6.11 -5.50
N ASP A 13 -38.96 5.24 -5.26
CA ASP A 13 -37.61 5.38 -5.82
C ASP A 13 -37.64 5.44 -7.36
N THR A 14 -38.42 4.55 -7.99
CA THR A 14 -38.57 4.52 -9.46
C THR A 14 -39.24 5.79 -9.98
N PHE A 15 -40.34 6.21 -9.36
CA PHE A 15 -41.06 7.43 -9.75
C PHE A 15 -40.18 8.69 -9.61
N PHE A 16 -39.41 8.77 -8.52
CA PHE A 16 -38.53 9.90 -8.27
C PHE A 16 -37.37 9.95 -9.26
N ARG A 17 -36.73 8.80 -9.53
CA ARG A 17 -35.71 8.67 -10.58
C ARG A 17 -36.25 9.07 -11.96
N GLN A 18 -37.46 8.62 -12.29
CA GLN A 18 -38.11 8.95 -13.56
C GLN A 18 -38.43 10.44 -13.66
N SER A 19 -38.90 11.06 -12.57
CA SER A 19 -39.18 12.50 -12.53
C SER A 19 -37.91 13.34 -12.73
N LEU A 20 -36.81 12.95 -12.06
CA LEU A 20 -35.52 13.62 -12.19
C LEU A 20 -34.78 13.32 -13.50
N SER A 21 -35.21 12.32 -14.27
CA SER A 21 -34.71 12.13 -15.64
C SER A 21 -35.09 13.31 -16.55
N HIS A 22 -36.16 14.06 -16.22
CA HIS A 22 -36.56 15.25 -16.94
C HIS A 22 -35.69 16.45 -16.53
N LYS A 23 -34.89 16.97 -17.47
CA LYS A 23 -33.88 18.01 -17.22
C LYS A 23 -34.41 19.24 -16.48
N GLN A 24 -35.60 19.72 -16.86
CA GLN A 24 -36.19 20.91 -16.24
C GLN A 24 -36.65 20.65 -14.80
N VAL A 25 -37.21 19.46 -14.54
CA VAL A 25 -37.63 19.06 -13.19
C VAL A 25 -36.41 18.92 -12.28
N ALA A 26 -35.33 18.30 -12.78
CA ALA A 26 -34.08 18.19 -12.05
C ALA A 26 -33.48 19.56 -11.74
N ARG A 27 -33.45 20.47 -12.71
CA ARG A 27 -32.96 21.84 -12.52
C ARG A 27 -33.74 22.56 -11.42
N GLU A 28 -35.07 22.62 -11.52
CA GLU A 28 -35.93 23.30 -10.54
C GLU A 28 -35.80 22.66 -9.15
N PHE A 29 -35.68 21.33 -9.09
CA PHE A 29 -35.44 20.60 -7.86
C PHE A 29 -34.13 21.03 -7.19
N PHE A 30 -33.02 21.05 -7.93
CA PHE A 30 -31.72 21.45 -7.39
C PHE A 30 -31.65 22.94 -7.06
N GLU A 31 -32.27 23.80 -7.87
CA GLU A 31 -32.36 25.24 -7.63
C GLU A 31 -33.07 25.55 -6.30
N LYS A 32 -34.08 24.75 -5.93
CA LYS A 32 -34.82 24.91 -4.68
C LYS A 32 -34.10 24.36 -3.44
N HIS A 33 -33.37 23.25 -3.57
CA HIS A 33 -32.86 22.49 -2.41
C HIS A 33 -31.35 22.62 -2.17
N LEU A 34 -30.57 23.07 -3.16
CA LEU A 34 -29.13 23.25 -2.96
C LEU A 34 -28.85 24.52 -2.14
N PRO A 35 -27.85 24.48 -1.23
CA PRO A 35 -27.39 25.67 -0.56
C PRO A 35 -26.87 26.73 -1.53
N ARG A 36 -27.02 28.01 -1.14
CA ARG A 36 -26.66 29.16 -1.98
C ARG A 36 -25.20 29.17 -2.43
N TYR A 37 -24.28 28.70 -1.59
CA TYR A 37 -22.86 28.60 -1.96
C TYR A 37 -22.59 27.57 -3.06
N VAL A 38 -23.41 26.51 -3.16
CA VAL A 38 -23.32 25.50 -4.22
C VAL A 38 -23.90 26.08 -5.51
N LEU A 39 -25.08 26.72 -5.42
CA LEU A 39 -25.73 27.38 -6.55
C LEU A 39 -24.83 28.44 -7.21
N ASN A 40 -23.99 29.12 -6.43
CA ASN A 40 -23.05 30.10 -6.96
C ASN A 40 -21.89 29.50 -7.78
N VAL A 41 -21.60 28.20 -7.64
CA VAL A 41 -20.48 27.54 -8.32
C VAL A 41 -20.92 26.54 -9.40
N ILE A 42 -22.13 26.00 -9.32
CA ILE A 42 -22.65 25.03 -10.28
C ILE A 42 -23.43 25.70 -11.41
N ASP A 43 -23.18 25.29 -12.66
CA ASP A 43 -24.03 25.65 -13.80
C ASP A 43 -25.10 24.58 -14.03
N LEU A 44 -26.31 24.81 -13.50
CA LEU A 44 -27.43 23.88 -13.63
C LEU A 44 -27.90 23.70 -15.10
N ASN A 45 -27.55 24.58 -16.03
CA ASN A 45 -27.90 24.39 -17.45
C ASN A 45 -27.12 23.24 -18.09
N THR A 46 -25.98 22.88 -17.51
CA THR A 46 -25.11 21.80 -17.97
C THR A 46 -25.45 20.43 -17.39
N LEU A 47 -26.49 20.34 -16.54
CA LEU A 47 -26.95 19.10 -15.92
C LEU A 47 -27.21 18.01 -16.97
N LYS A 48 -26.57 16.86 -16.77
CA LYS A 48 -26.76 15.63 -17.56
C LYS A 48 -26.86 14.44 -16.60
N PRO A 49 -27.92 13.61 -16.70
CA PRO A 49 -28.03 12.40 -15.90
C PRO A 49 -27.02 11.34 -16.38
N GLU A 50 -26.30 10.73 -15.45
CA GLU A 50 -25.39 9.61 -15.69
C GLU A 50 -26.20 8.30 -15.60
N LYS A 51 -26.12 7.45 -16.64
CA LYS A 51 -27.02 6.28 -16.81
C LYS A 51 -26.67 5.06 -15.96
N ASP A 52 -25.51 5.04 -15.32
CA ASP A 52 -25.02 3.85 -14.62
C ASP A 52 -25.19 4.00 -13.10
N THR A 53 -26.20 3.31 -12.58
CA THR A 53 -26.32 2.98 -11.16
C THR A 53 -25.05 2.26 -10.70
N LEU A 54 -24.19 2.96 -9.96
CA LEU A 54 -23.11 2.33 -9.18
C LEU A 54 -23.75 1.33 -8.22
N SER A 55 -23.81 0.08 -8.65
CA SER A 55 -24.39 -1.03 -7.90
C SER A 55 -23.23 -1.85 -7.37
N ASP A 56 -23.01 -1.84 -6.05
CA ASP A 56 -22.06 -2.72 -5.40
C ASP A 56 -22.71 -4.10 -5.17
N PRO A 57 -22.20 -5.21 -5.73
CA PRO A 57 -22.74 -6.54 -5.50
C PRO A 57 -22.47 -7.09 -4.08
N GLY A 58 -21.57 -6.47 -3.28
CA GLY A 58 -20.98 -7.09 -2.10
C GLY A 58 -21.55 -6.69 -0.72
N VAL A 59 -22.35 -5.63 -0.61
CA VAL A 59 -22.89 -5.16 0.67
C VAL A 59 -24.32 -4.68 0.45
N GLY A 60 -25.26 -5.17 1.26
CA GLY A 60 -26.70 -4.97 1.10
C GLY A 60 -27.11 -3.59 0.58
N GLY A 61 -27.62 -3.59 -0.66
CA GLY A 61 -28.74 -2.74 -1.10
C GLY A 61 -28.53 -1.23 -1.04
N GLY A 62 -27.50 -0.73 -1.72
CA GLY A 62 -27.39 0.71 -1.95
C GLY A 62 -26.80 1.04 -3.30
N ALA A 63 -27.67 1.31 -4.27
CA ALA A 63 -27.26 2.01 -5.46
C ALA A 63 -27.28 3.52 -5.18
N VAL A 64 -26.40 4.29 -5.82
CA VAL A 64 -26.62 5.74 -5.95
C VAL A 64 -27.90 5.92 -6.75
N ASP A 65 -28.91 6.59 -6.19
CA ASP A 65 -30.22 6.70 -6.82
C ASP A 65 -30.18 7.55 -8.08
N VAL A 66 -29.52 8.71 -8.02
CA VAL A 66 -29.31 9.58 -9.18
C VAL A 66 -27.95 10.28 -9.12
N LEU A 67 -27.21 10.20 -10.22
CA LEU A 67 -25.95 10.92 -10.43
C LEU A 67 -26.10 11.85 -11.63
N PHE A 68 -25.71 13.11 -11.47
CA PHE A 68 -25.66 14.07 -12.57
C PHE A 68 -24.24 14.57 -12.78
N SER A 69 -23.80 14.71 -14.02
CA SER A 69 -22.65 15.54 -14.38
C SER A 69 -23.09 16.99 -14.61
N ALA A 70 -22.26 17.93 -14.16
CA ALA A 70 -22.45 19.36 -14.35
C ALA A 70 -21.10 20.08 -14.30
N LYS A 71 -21.07 21.33 -14.78
CA LYS A 71 -19.90 22.20 -14.64
C LYS A 71 -19.93 22.92 -13.30
N PHE A 72 -18.82 22.83 -12.56
CA PHE A 72 -18.56 23.60 -11.34
C PHE A 72 -17.43 24.58 -11.64
N ASN A 73 -17.72 25.89 -11.69
CA ASN A 73 -16.79 26.94 -12.13
C ASN A 73 -16.05 26.57 -13.43
N GLY A 74 -16.79 26.02 -14.41
CA GLY A 74 -16.26 25.59 -15.71
C GLY A 74 -15.54 24.24 -15.73
N GLN A 75 -15.28 23.61 -14.58
CA GLN A 75 -14.66 22.28 -14.47
C GLN A 75 -15.71 21.18 -14.40
N ASP A 76 -15.38 19.98 -14.88
CA ASP A 76 -16.27 18.83 -14.73
C ASP A 76 -16.43 18.43 -13.26
N GLY A 77 -17.67 18.23 -12.85
CA GLY A 77 -18.03 17.76 -11.52
C GLY A 77 -19.32 16.96 -11.55
N TYR A 78 -19.66 16.41 -10.39
CA TYR A 78 -20.82 15.58 -10.21
C TYR A 78 -21.69 16.09 -9.06
N LEU A 79 -22.99 15.90 -9.24
CA LEU A 79 -23.99 16.10 -8.23
C LEU A 79 -24.62 14.74 -7.92
N MET A 80 -24.42 14.28 -6.69
CA MET A 80 -24.88 12.99 -6.22
C MET A 80 -26.10 13.19 -5.32
N LEU A 81 -27.21 12.54 -5.68
CA LEU A 81 -28.44 12.54 -4.91
C LEU A 81 -28.75 11.11 -4.45
N LEU A 82 -28.89 10.96 -3.14
CA LEU A 82 -29.43 9.74 -2.54
C LEU A 82 -30.84 10.04 -2.06
N THR A 83 -31.80 9.20 -2.45
CA THR A 83 -33.17 9.25 -1.96
C THR A 83 -33.35 8.20 -0.91
N GLU A 84 -33.72 8.61 0.30
CA GLU A 84 -33.93 7.68 1.39
C GLU A 84 -35.41 7.67 1.77
N HIS A 85 -36.11 6.63 1.33
CA HIS A 85 -37.51 6.33 1.63
C HIS A 85 -37.64 5.26 2.74
N GLN A 86 -36.63 5.13 3.62
CA GLN A 86 -36.62 4.12 4.67
C GLN A 86 -37.53 4.45 5.86
N THR A 87 -38.04 3.38 6.48
CA THR A 87 -38.81 3.41 7.74
C THR A 87 -37.93 3.67 8.97
N THR A 88 -36.63 3.46 8.87
CA THR A 88 -35.63 3.67 9.93
C THR A 88 -34.44 4.46 9.37
N VAL A 89 -33.85 5.34 10.18
CA VAL A 89 -32.73 6.18 9.74
C VAL A 89 -31.44 5.33 9.70
N ASP A 90 -30.73 5.33 8.58
CA ASP A 90 -29.39 4.76 8.48
C ASP A 90 -28.38 5.65 9.22
N TYR A 91 -27.90 5.19 10.37
CA TYR A 91 -26.93 5.91 11.20
C TYR A 91 -25.60 6.17 10.49
N PHE A 92 -25.18 5.28 9.57
CA PHE A 92 -23.90 5.37 8.87
C PHE A 92 -24.02 6.01 7.48
N MET A 93 -25.10 6.74 7.21
CA MET A 93 -25.33 7.43 5.93
C MET A 93 -24.13 8.29 5.49
N ALA A 94 -23.48 9.01 6.41
CA ALA A 94 -22.31 9.82 6.07
C ALA A 94 -21.13 8.97 5.56
N LEU A 95 -20.88 7.78 6.11
CA LEU A 95 -19.88 6.83 5.61
C LEU A 95 -20.27 6.29 4.23
N ARG A 96 -21.57 6.01 4.02
CA ARG A 96 -22.11 5.58 2.72
C ARG A 96 -21.88 6.62 1.62
N LEU A 97 -22.09 7.90 1.93
CA LEU A 97 -21.80 9.00 1.00
C LEU A 97 -20.32 9.05 0.61
N ILE A 98 -19.40 8.88 1.57
CA ILE A 98 -17.95 8.84 1.28
C ILE A 98 -17.60 7.64 0.39
N LYS A 99 -18.17 6.46 0.67
CA LYS A 99 -17.98 5.27 -0.16
C LYS A 99 -18.38 5.53 -1.63
N TYR A 100 -19.54 6.13 -1.87
CA TYR A 100 -19.96 6.42 -3.25
C TYR A 100 -19.09 7.46 -3.94
N LYS A 101 -18.64 8.51 -3.24
CA LYS A 101 -17.68 9.46 -3.80
C LYS A 101 -16.39 8.78 -4.26
N LEU A 102 -15.85 7.87 -3.42
CA LEU A 102 -14.66 7.08 -3.77
C LEU A 102 -14.90 6.24 -5.03
N MET A 103 -16.03 5.54 -5.11
CA MET A 103 -16.39 4.73 -6.28
C MET A 103 -16.51 5.57 -7.57
N ILE A 104 -17.14 6.76 -7.50
CA ILE A 104 -17.23 7.69 -8.64
C ILE A 104 -15.83 8.15 -9.08
N TRP A 105 -14.95 8.51 -8.13
CA TRP A 105 -13.59 8.93 -8.45
C TRP A 105 -12.73 7.80 -9.04
N GLU A 106 -12.86 6.57 -8.55
CA GLU A 106 -12.18 5.40 -9.11
C GLU A 106 -12.62 5.16 -10.55
N ARG A 107 -13.94 5.19 -10.82
CA ARG A 107 -14.48 5.11 -12.17
C ARG A 107 -13.95 6.23 -13.06
N TYR A 108 -14.02 7.48 -12.61
CA TYR A 108 -13.54 8.62 -13.38
C TYR A 108 -12.06 8.47 -13.75
N ARG A 109 -11.21 7.98 -12.83
CA ARG A 109 -9.79 7.71 -13.10
C ARG A 109 -9.58 6.60 -14.14
N ALA A 110 -10.40 5.56 -14.12
CA ALA A 110 -10.34 4.47 -15.10
C ALA A 110 -10.72 4.96 -16.51
N GLU A 111 -11.76 5.81 -16.61
CA GLU A 111 -12.23 6.39 -17.87
C GLU A 111 -11.31 7.53 -18.38
N ASN A 112 -10.60 8.22 -17.48
CA ASN A 112 -9.76 9.37 -17.79
C ASN A 112 -8.30 9.19 -17.31
N PRO A 113 -7.55 8.20 -17.84
CA PRO A 113 -6.22 7.84 -17.32
C PRO A 113 -5.16 8.94 -17.48
N LYS A 114 -5.38 9.92 -18.36
CA LYS A 114 -4.49 11.08 -18.55
C LYS A 114 -4.75 12.21 -17.55
N SER A 115 -5.92 12.23 -16.90
CA SER A 115 -6.25 13.28 -15.93
C SER A 115 -5.48 13.06 -14.63
N LYS A 116 -4.85 14.12 -14.14
CA LYS A 116 -4.18 14.13 -12.82
C LYS A 116 -5.03 14.75 -11.71
N LYS A 117 -6.26 15.16 -12.03
CA LYS A 117 -7.17 15.84 -11.10
C LYS A 117 -8.46 15.05 -10.97
N LEU A 118 -9.06 15.11 -9.78
CA LEU A 118 -10.37 14.53 -9.53
C LEU A 118 -11.47 15.60 -9.70
N PRO A 119 -12.64 15.23 -10.24
CA PRO A 119 -13.80 16.10 -10.33
C PRO A 119 -14.40 16.34 -8.94
N LEU A 120 -14.98 17.51 -8.72
CA LEU A 120 -15.73 17.78 -7.49
C LEU A 120 -17.00 16.93 -7.46
N ILE A 121 -17.37 16.43 -6.28
CA ILE A 121 -18.63 15.72 -6.06
C ILE A 121 -19.37 16.39 -4.92
N TYR A 122 -20.45 17.09 -5.24
CA TYR A 122 -21.39 17.58 -4.24
C TYR A 122 -22.45 16.51 -4.00
N ALA A 123 -22.57 16.06 -2.76
CA ALA A 123 -23.51 15.02 -2.38
C ALA A 123 -24.54 15.57 -1.40
N PHE A 124 -25.80 15.18 -1.57
CA PHE A 124 -26.84 15.48 -0.60
C PHE A 124 -27.88 14.37 -0.58
N VAL A 125 -28.56 14.27 0.56
CA VAL A 125 -29.56 13.23 0.83
C VAL A 125 -30.93 13.90 0.85
N TYR A 126 -31.85 13.37 0.04
CA TYR A 126 -33.25 13.73 0.12
C TYR A 126 -33.97 12.67 0.95
N TYR A 127 -34.22 13.01 2.21
CA TYR A 127 -34.84 12.11 3.19
C TYR A 127 -36.34 12.39 3.29
N THR A 128 -37.15 11.35 3.12
CA THR A 128 -38.62 11.41 3.25
C THR A 128 -39.17 10.31 4.16
N GLY A 129 -38.35 9.84 5.10
CA GLY A 129 -38.77 8.82 6.06
C GLY A 129 -39.82 9.32 7.06
N LYS A 130 -40.45 8.37 7.77
CA LYS A 130 -41.55 8.64 8.70
C LYS A 130 -41.11 9.32 10.01
N GLN A 131 -39.83 9.23 10.36
CA GLN A 131 -39.27 9.78 11.60
C GLN A 131 -38.44 11.02 11.29
N GLN A 132 -38.12 11.84 12.29
CA GLN A 132 -37.13 12.90 12.09
C GLN A 132 -35.74 12.29 11.88
N TYR A 133 -34.94 12.91 11.02
CA TYR A 133 -33.58 12.46 10.77
C TYR A 133 -32.69 12.76 11.98
N THR A 134 -32.10 11.72 12.57
CA THR A 134 -31.33 11.80 13.84
C THR A 134 -29.87 11.35 13.70
N ALA A 135 -29.49 10.80 12.54
CA ALA A 135 -28.14 10.34 12.30
C ALA A 135 -27.16 11.51 12.04
N PRO A 136 -25.85 11.29 12.27
CA PRO A 136 -24.82 12.26 11.91
C PRO A 136 -24.88 12.68 10.43
N VAL A 137 -24.73 13.97 10.18
CA VAL A 137 -24.67 14.55 8.82
C VAL A 137 -23.24 14.86 8.38
N ASP A 138 -22.32 15.02 9.35
CA ASP A 138 -20.89 15.09 9.10
C ASP A 138 -20.26 13.70 9.25
N PHE A 139 -19.39 13.35 8.31
CA PHE A 139 -18.63 12.10 8.37
C PHE A 139 -17.74 12.03 9.62
N PHE A 140 -17.19 13.15 10.09
CA PHE A 140 -16.28 13.16 11.22
C PHE A 140 -16.99 12.93 12.57
N GLU A 141 -18.29 13.17 12.66
CA GLU A 141 -19.11 12.88 13.86
C GLU A 141 -19.25 11.36 14.12
N LEU A 142 -18.93 10.52 13.14
CA LEU A 142 -18.92 9.05 13.30
C LEU A 142 -17.73 8.54 14.13
N PHE A 143 -16.73 9.38 14.42
CA PHE A 143 -15.54 9.01 15.17
C PHE A 143 -15.65 9.48 16.62
N ASP A 144 -15.11 8.70 17.56
CA ASP A 144 -15.00 9.09 18.97
C ASP A 144 -14.20 10.40 19.15
N GLN A 145 -13.28 10.70 18.22
CA GLN A 145 -12.46 11.92 18.21
C GLN A 145 -12.55 12.64 16.85
N PRO A 146 -13.61 13.44 16.59
CA PRO A 146 -13.88 14.04 15.28
C PRO A 146 -12.74 14.94 14.75
N LEU A 147 -12.16 15.76 15.62
CA LEU A 147 -11.08 16.69 15.24
C LEU A 147 -9.81 15.93 14.84
N LEU A 148 -9.46 14.86 15.56
CA LEU A 148 -8.28 14.05 15.24
C LEU A 148 -8.50 13.26 13.94
N ALA A 149 -9.69 12.70 13.74
CA ALA A 149 -10.06 12.02 12.51
C ALA A 149 -9.97 12.95 11.30
N LYS A 150 -10.47 14.19 11.44
CA LYS A 150 -10.34 15.23 10.41
C LYS A 150 -8.88 15.50 10.07
N MET A 151 -8.04 15.75 11.09
CA MET A 151 -6.61 15.96 10.88
C MET A 151 -5.96 14.78 10.15
N PHE A 152 -6.20 13.54 10.55
CA PHE A 152 -5.55 12.38 9.92
C PHE A 152 -6.02 12.08 8.50
N LEU A 153 -7.26 12.44 8.16
CA LEU A 153 -7.84 12.14 6.85
C LEU A 153 -7.71 13.28 5.84
N THR A 154 -7.55 14.53 6.29
CA THR A 154 -7.46 15.69 5.40
C THR A 154 -6.07 16.30 5.29
N GLU A 155 -5.19 16.09 6.28
CA GLU A 155 -3.81 16.56 6.19
C GLU A 155 -3.05 15.81 5.09
N PRO A 156 -2.02 16.44 4.48
CA PRO A 156 -1.12 15.76 3.57
C PRO A 156 -0.54 14.50 4.20
N PHE A 157 -0.56 13.39 3.46
CA PHE A 157 0.01 12.14 3.94
C PHE A 157 1.51 12.32 4.25
N ASN A 158 1.98 11.70 5.33
CA ASN A 158 3.38 11.73 5.69
C ASN A 158 4.19 10.82 4.76
N LEU A 159 4.81 11.41 3.73
CA LEU A 159 5.70 10.68 2.83
C LEU A 159 7.11 10.59 3.41
N VAL A 160 7.49 9.40 3.89
CA VAL A 160 8.89 9.09 4.19
C VAL A 160 9.61 8.67 2.90
N ASP A 161 10.13 9.65 2.16
CA ASP A 161 10.90 9.40 0.94
C ASP A 161 12.38 9.16 1.26
N LEU A 162 12.75 7.88 1.32
CA LEU A 162 14.12 7.45 1.56
C LEU A 162 15.08 7.83 0.43
N HIS A 163 14.60 8.22 -0.76
CA HIS A 163 15.46 8.69 -1.85
C HIS A 163 15.86 10.16 -1.70
N ARG A 164 15.12 10.95 -0.91
CA ARG A 164 15.39 12.37 -0.66
C ARG A 164 16.01 12.63 0.71
N THR A 165 16.10 11.60 1.54
CA THR A 165 16.69 11.69 2.87
C THR A 165 18.19 11.49 2.76
N PRO A 166 19.04 12.47 3.13
CA PRO A 166 20.49 12.29 3.14
C PRO A 166 20.87 11.13 4.05
N ASP A 167 21.81 10.29 3.62
CA ASP A 167 22.26 9.11 4.36
C ASP A 167 22.70 9.47 5.80
N GLU A 168 23.34 10.63 5.99
CA GLU A 168 23.71 11.17 7.30
C GLU A 168 22.52 11.36 8.25
N LYS A 169 21.35 11.75 7.71
CA LYS A 169 20.13 11.94 8.50
C LYS A 169 19.48 10.59 8.84
N ILE A 170 19.59 9.61 7.95
CA ILE A 170 19.20 8.22 8.23
C ILE A 170 20.09 7.64 9.35
N LEU A 171 21.40 7.89 9.26
CA LEU A 171 22.42 7.43 10.20
C LEU A 171 22.42 8.18 11.54
N SER A 172 21.99 9.45 11.57
CA SER A 172 21.86 10.23 12.82
C SER A 172 20.68 9.78 13.70
N ASN A 173 19.68 9.14 13.10
CA ASN A 173 18.48 8.64 13.80
C ASN A 173 18.63 7.19 14.30
N VAL A 174 19.86 6.68 14.36
CA VAL A 174 20.17 5.29 14.71
C VAL A 174 20.15 5.09 16.23
N LYS A 175 18.98 5.32 16.86
CA LYS A 175 18.69 4.78 18.20
C LYS A 175 18.40 3.27 18.15
N TRP A 176 18.09 2.72 16.97
CA TRP A 176 17.79 1.31 16.75
C TRP A 176 19.03 0.40 16.77
N GLU A 177 20.26 0.92 16.65
CA GLU A 177 21.49 0.12 16.88
C GLU A 177 21.53 -0.45 18.31
N LYS A 178 20.95 0.27 19.28
CA LYS A 178 20.79 -0.22 20.65
C LYS A 178 19.79 -1.37 20.75
N HIS A 179 18.81 -1.40 19.86
CA HIS A 179 17.80 -2.44 19.74
C HIS A 179 18.22 -3.46 18.68
N ARG A 180 19.19 -4.31 19.03
CA ARG A 180 19.66 -5.43 18.20
C ARG A 180 18.47 -6.17 17.56
N GLN A 181 18.33 -6.04 16.24
CA GLN A 181 17.16 -6.48 15.47
C GLN A 181 16.99 -8.01 15.39
N ILE A 182 17.91 -8.78 15.96
CA ILE A 182 17.72 -10.21 16.20
C ILE A 182 17.50 -10.39 17.71
N PRO A 183 16.32 -10.83 18.16
CA PRO A 183 16.08 -11.06 19.58
C PRO A 183 17.12 -12.08 20.08
N SER A 184 18.10 -11.59 20.82
CA SER A 184 18.93 -12.43 21.65
C SER A 184 18.04 -12.84 22.81
N PHE A 185 17.38 -13.99 22.71
CA PHE A 185 16.55 -14.53 23.78
C PHE A 185 17.29 -14.43 25.13
N GLY A 186 16.83 -13.50 25.98
CA GLY A 186 16.97 -13.55 27.43
C GLY A 186 18.35 -13.43 28.08
N LYS A 187 19.41 -12.90 27.45
CA LYS A 187 20.71 -12.70 28.16
C LYS A 187 21.23 -11.26 28.06
N LYS A 188 21.35 -10.60 29.22
CA LYS A 188 22.13 -9.35 29.40
C LYS A 188 23.51 -9.56 28.78
N GLN A 189 23.83 -8.84 27.71
CA GLN A 189 25.16 -8.87 27.11
C GLN A 189 25.99 -7.70 27.63
N ARG A 190 27.26 -7.98 27.95
CA ARG A 190 28.23 -6.98 28.40
C ARG A 190 28.53 -6.01 27.26
N ASP A 191 28.43 -4.71 27.54
CA ASP A 191 28.82 -3.66 26.62
C ASP A 191 30.33 -3.40 26.76
N ARG A 192 31.09 -3.75 25.72
CA ARG A 192 32.54 -3.50 25.63
C ARG A 192 32.81 -2.96 24.23
N LYS A 193 33.61 -1.91 24.12
CA LYS A 193 34.09 -1.41 22.82
C LYS A 193 34.75 -2.56 22.05
N GLY A 194 34.27 -2.80 20.83
CA GLY A 194 34.83 -3.80 19.92
C GLY A 194 36.23 -3.39 19.46
N LYS A 195 37.06 -4.38 19.12
CA LYS A 195 38.43 -4.16 18.63
C LYS A 195 38.50 -3.72 17.15
N LEU A 196 37.44 -3.99 16.38
CA LEU A 196 37.29 -3.56 15.00
C LEU A 196 36.21 -2.48 14.90
N ASN A 197 36.45 -1.48 14.07
CA ASN A 197 35.45 -0.49 13.70
C ASN A 197 34.48 -1.03 12.63
N LEU A 198 33.36 -0.32 12.41
CA LEU A 198 32.32 -0.75 11.47
C LEU A 198 32.84 -0.91 10.03
N GLY A 199 33.69 0.02 9.58
CA GLY A 199 34.28 -0.01 8.24
C GLY A 199 35.18 -1.23 8.04
N GLU A 200 36.05 -1.54 9.00
CA GLU A 200 36.91 -2.73 8.97
C GLU A 200 36.07 -4.02 8.90
N MET A 201 35.01 -4.09 9.70
CA MET A 201 34.09 -5.24 9.68
C MET A 201 33.37 -5.39 8.34
N LEU A 202 32.88 -4.29 7.76
CA LEU A 202 32.26 -4.29 6.43
C LEU A 202 33.25 -4.69 5.34
N THR A 203 34.47 -4.17 5.38
CA THR A 203 35.54 -4.49 4.44
C THR A 203 35.86 -5.99 4.47
N ILE A 204 35.95 -6.60 5.65
CA ILE A 204 36.17 -8.06 5.77
C ILE A 204 35.03 -8.85 5.10
N ILE A 205 33.78 -8.42 5.26
CA ILE A 205 32.62 -9.09 4.62
C ILE A 205 32.64 -8.91 3.10
N VAL A 206 32.91 -7.71 2.61
CA VAL A 206 33.01 -7.45 1.17
C VAL A 206 34.17 -8.25 0.57
N MET A 207 35.34 -8.23 1.21
CA MET A 207 36.51 -9.01 0.78
C MET A 207 36.21 -10.50 0.75
N PHE A 208 35.44 -11.04 1.70
CA PHE A 208 35.04 -12.45 1.65
C PHE A 208 34.32 -12.77 0.34
N HIS A 209 33.33 -11.97 -0.03
CA HIS A 209 32.56 -12.18 -1.26
C HIS A 209 33.38 -11.98 -2.54
N LEU A 210 34.41 -11.13 -2.51
CA LEU A 210 35.33 -10.93 -3.64
C LEU A 210 36.45 -11.98 -3.72
N SER A 211 36.78 -12.64 -2.60
CA SER A 211 37.94 -13.52 -2.48
C SER A 211 37.75 -14.92 -3.09
N GLY A 212 36.50 -15.32 -3.41
CA GLY A 212 36.19 -16.64 -3.95
C GLY A 212 36.31 -17.81 -2.95
N PHE A 213 36.55 -17.54 -1.67
CA PHE A 213 36.54 -18.57 -0.63
C PHE A 213 35.14 -19.17 -0.46
N ARG A 214 35.05 -20.50 -0.34
CA ARG A 214 33.76 -21.22 -0.23
C ARG A 214 33.08 -21.04 1.12
N ASP A 215 33.85 -20.84 2.18
CA ASP A 215 33.33 -20.69 3.54
C ASP A 215 34.04 -19.56 4.29
N PHE A 216 33.26 -18.86 5.11
CA PHE A 216 33.73 -17.69 5.83
C PHE A 216 34.77 -18.04 6.90
N LYS A 217 34.73 -19.26 7.47
CA LYS A 217 35.66 -19.67 8.52
C LYS A 217 37.08 -19.77 7.99
N ASN A 218 37.27 -20.42 6.84
CA ASN A 218 38.57 -20.52 6.19
C ASN A 218 39.06 -19.17 5.70
N PHE A 219 38.18 -18.34 5.14
CA PHE A 219 38.53 -16.97 4.77
C PHE A 219 39.02 -16.14 5.96
N TYR A 220 38.31 -16.20 7.10
CA TYR A 220 38.65 -15.42 8.28
C TYR A 220 39.94 -15.91 8.95
N LEU A 221 40.09 -17.22 9.13
CA LEU A 221 41.22 -17.82 9.83
C LEU A 221 42.49 -17.88 8.99
N TYR A 222 42.39 -18.08 7.67
CA TYR A 222 43.57 -18.20 6.80
C TYR A 222 43.76 -16.99 5.88
N GLY A 223 42.68 -16.46 5.29
CA GLY A 223 42.75 -15.26 4.45
C GLY A 223 43.09 -14.03 5.28
N ILE A 224 42.20 -13.61 6.18
CA ILE A 224 42.36 -12.36 6.94
C ILE A 224 43.50 -12.47 7.95
N LYS A 225 43.50 -13.51 8.80
CA LYS A 225 44.46 -13.62 9.90
C LYS A 225 45.90 -13.88 9.45
N HIS A 226 46.15 -14.54 8.32
CA HIS A 226 47.52 -14.80 7.85
C HIS A 226 47.96 -13.89 6.69
N LYS A 227 47.07 -13.57 5.73
CA LYS A 227 47.47 -12.81 4.54
C LYS A 227 47.27 -11.30 4.68
N TYR A 228 46.29 -10.87 5.48
CA TYR A 228 45.95 -9.44 5.65
C TYR A 228 46.04 -8.99 7.11
N GLN A 229 46.86 -9.66 7.92
CA GLN A 229 47.02 -9.36 9.34
C GLN A 229 47.49 -7.91 9.57
N ASP A 230 48.38 -7.42 8.70
CA ASP A 230 48.93 -6.07 8.79
C ASP A 230 47.86 -4.98 8.59
N CYS A 231 46.82 -5.29 7.82
CA CYS A 231 45.67 -4.40 7.58
C CYS A 231 44.67 -4.41 8.75
N PHE A 232 44.65 -5.48 9.57
CA PHE A 232 43.68 -5.69 10.64
C PHE A 232 44.39 -6.09 11.93
N LYS A 233 45.00 -5.11 12.61
CA LYS A 233 45.91 -5.32 13.74
C LYS A 233 45.29 -6.08 14.93
N GLU A 234 44.00 -5.88 15.22
CA GLU A 234 43.32 -6.51 16.36
C GLU A 234 42.05 -7.29 15.97
N LEU A 235 42.23 -8.44 15.33
CA LEU A 235 41.13 -9.33 14.95
C LEU A 235 40.49 -10.01 16.19
N PRO A 236 39.16 -9.95 16.37
CA PRO A 236 38.48 -10.78 17.36
C PRO A 236 38.55 -12.26 16.97
N CYS A 237 38.30 -13.16 17.92
CA CYS A 237 38.16 -14.58 17.58
C CYS A 237 37.00 -14.79 16.59
N TYR A 238 37.08 -15.86 15.81
CA TYR A 238 36.11 -16.17 14.75
C TYR A 238 34.67 -16.18 15.28
N GLU A 239 34.42 -16.82 16.42
CA GLU A 239 33.09 -16.92 17.03
C GLU A 239 32.55 -15.54 17.39
N ARG A 240 33.42 -14.65 17.88
CA ARG A 240 33.04 -13.27 18.20
C ARG A 240 32.74 -12.47 16.93
N PHE A 241 33.52 -12.65 15.88
CA PHE A 241 33.25 -12.01 14.60
C PHE A 241 31.90 -12.47 14.03
N VAL A 242 31.59 -13.77 14.03
CA VAL A 242 30.29 -14.31 13.57
C VAL A 242 29.12 -13.72 14.36
N GLN A 243 29.29 -13.43 15.65
CA GLN A 243 28.26 -12.70 16.42
C GLN A 243 28.09 -11.26 15.95
N LEU A 244 29.18 -10.57 15.62
CA LEU A 244 29.17 -9.20 15.10
C LEU A 244 28.64 -9.14 13.66
N MET A 245 28.85 -10.17 12.83
CA MET A 245 28.30 -10.23 11.47
C MET A 245 26.79 -10.01 11.42
N LYS A 246 26.07 -10.45 12.46
CA LYS A 246 24.62 -10.27 12.59
C LYS A 246 24.19 -8.80 12.65
N THR A 247 25.07 -7.91 13.11
CA THR A 247 24.78 -6.46 13.16
C THR A 247 25.18 -5.75 11.88
N LEU A 248 25.89 -6.40 10.96
CA LEU A 248 26.39 -5.80 9.73
C LEU A 248 25.39 -5.82 8.57
N PHE A 249 24.25 -6.52 8.72
CA PHE A 249 23.26 -6.63 7.64
C PHE A 249 22.73 -5.26 7.19
N ILE A 250 22.26 -4.42 8.12
CA ILE A 250 21.73 -3.10 7.78
C ILE A 250 22.84 -2.17 7.25
N PRO A 251 24.02 -2.05 7.90
CA PRO A 251 25.14 -1.29 7.34
C PRO A 251 25.58 -1.73 5.94
N LEU A 252 25.58 -3.04 5.67
CA LEU A 252 25.89 -3.58 4.34
C LEU A 252 24.80 -3.21 3.33
N CYS A 253 23.52 -3.24 3.69
CA CYS A 253 22.43 -2.78 2.82
C CYS A 253 22.59 -1.29 2.48
N ILE A 254 22.95 -0.44 3.46
CA ILE A 254 23.17 0.99 3.26
C ILE A 254 24.38 1.23 2.33
N LEU A 255 25.52 0.59 2.60
CA LEU A 255 26.71 0.67 1.73
C LEU A 255 26.39 0.27 0.29
N LEU A 256 25.61 -0.79 0.11
CA LEU A 256 25.22 -1.26 -1.21
C LEU A 256 24.19 -0.36 -1.90
N GLN A 257 23.44 0.43 -1.13
CA GLN A 257 22.53 1.46 -1.64
C GLN A 257 23.27 2.75 -2.01
N SER A 258 24.33 3.12 -1.27
CA SER A 258 25.18 4.27 -1.61
C SER A 258 26.02 4.01 -2.88
N LEU A 259 26.24 2.75 -3.23
CA LEU A 259 26.92 2.33 -4.48
C LEU A 259 25.97 2.20 -5.68
N LYS A 260 24.81 2.87 -5.65
CA LYS A 260 23.82 2.83 -6.73
C LYS A 260 24.32 3.58 -7.98
N GLY A 261 24.11 2.97 -9.15
CA GLY A 261 24.53 3.49 -10.46
C GLY A 261 23.72 4.67 -10.99
N GLU A 262 24.16 5.19 -12.13
CA GLU A 262 23.53 6.30 -12.83
C GLU A 262 22.19 5.89 -13.48
N ARG A 263 21.24 6.83 -13.50
CA ARG A 263 19.92 6.61 -14.11
C ARG A 263 20.02 6.83 -15.62
N THR A 264 20.22 5.76 -16.37
CA THR A 264 20.34 5.80 -17.84
C THR A 264 19.02 5.62 -18.58
N GLY A 265 17.95 5.21 -17.88
CA GLY A 265 16.61 5.05 -18.46
C GLY A 265 16.34 3.68 -19.08
N ILE A 266 17.37 2.84 -19.25
CA ILE A 266 17.25 1.44 -19.65
C ILE A 266 17.63 0.57 -18.46
N TYR A 267 16.72 -0.31 -18.05
CA TYR A 267 16.91 -1.18 -16.88
C TYR A 267 16.67 -2.63 -17.24
N VAL A 268 17.62 -3.48 -16.87
CA VAL A 268 17.52 -4.93 -16.98
C VAL A 268 17.18 -5.47 -15.59
N VAL A 269 16.13 -6.29 -15.53
CA VAL A 269 15.72 -6.97 -14.29
C VAL A 269 15.94 -8.45 -14.48
N ASP A 270 16.71 -9.04 -13.58
CA ASP A 270 16.81 -10.50 -13.49
C ASP A 270 16.41 -10.98 -12.10
N SER A 271 15.96 -12.23 -12.02
CA SER A 271 15.54 -12.86 -10.78
C SER A 271 16.28 -14.16 -10.57
N THR A 272 16.93 -14.30 -9.42
CA THR A 272 17.64 -15.51 -9.04
C THR A 272 16.94 -16.18 -7.86
N SER A 273 16.78 -17.51 -7.91
CA SER A 273 16.31 -18.28 -6.77
C SER A 273 17.44 -18.48 -5.75
N LEU A 274 17.17 -18.11 -4.51
CA LEU A 274 18.01 -18.44 -3.37
C LEU A 274 17.35 -19.62 -2.63
N ALA A 275 17.74 -20.84 -2.98
CA ALA A 275 17.26 -22.04 -2.31
C ALA A 275 17.86 -22.15 -0.90
N VAL A 276 17.00 -22.25 0.13
CA VAL A 276 17.45 -22.37 1.53
C VAL A 276 17.60 -23.82 1.97
N CYS A 277 16.91 -24.76 1.31
CA CYS A 277 17.12 -26.20 1.47
C CYS A 277 16.61 -26.98 0.25
N SER A 278 16.98 -28.27 0.18
CA SER A 278 16.38 -29.20 -0.79
C SER A 278 14.87 -29.34 -0.57
N ASN A 279 14.13 -29.55 -1.67
CA ASN A 279 12.67 -29.70 -1.65
C ASN A 279 12.19 -30.88 -0.77
N LEU A 280 13.02 -31.91 -0.61
CA LEU A 280 12.73 -33.06 0.24
C LEU A 280 12.83 -32.72 1.75
N ARG A 281 13.60 -31.69 2.10
CA ARG A 281 13.88 -31.29 3.49
C ARG A 281 13.03 -30.11 3.97
N ILE A 282 12.03 -29.70 3.19
CA ILE A 282 11.16 -28.56 3.55
C ILE A 282 10.48 -28.81 4.90
N ARG A 283 9.95 -30.01 5.12
CA ARG A 283 9.24 -30.36 6.38
C ARG A 283 10.14 -30.33 7.61
N SER A 284 11.45 -30.46 7.45
CA SER A 284 12.43 -30.44 8.55
C SER A 284 13.17 -29.11 8.69
N ASN A 285 12.90 -28.13 7.82
CA ASN A 285 13.51 -26.80 7.90
C ASN A 285 12.84 -25.97 9.01
N LYS A 286 13.53 -25.83 10.15
CA LYS A 286 13.07 -25.00 11.28
C LYS A 286 13.58 -23.55 11.21
N VAL A 287 14.67 -23.30 10.49
CA VAL A 287 15.38 -22.01 10.48
C VAL A 287 14.61 -20.94 9.69
N PHE A 288 13.98 -21.34 8.58
CA PHE A 288 13.22 -20.45 7.71
C PHE A 288 11.72 -20.80 7.68
N ALA A 289 11.24 -21.54 8.67
CA ALA A 289 9.82 -21.87 8.81
C ALA A 289 8.99 -20.58 8.90
N GLY A 290 7.98 -20.45 8.03
CA GLY A 290 7.13 -19.25 7.95
C GLY A 290 7.77 -18.04 7.24
N LEU A 291 9.06 -18.11 6.88
CA LEU A 291 9.78 -17.04 6.17
C LEU A 291 10.04 -17.40 4.69
N ALA A 292 10.41 -18.65 4.40
CA ALA A 292 10.66 -19.13 3.05
C ALA A 292 9.42 -19.81 2.45
N ALA A 293 9.28 -19.72 1.12
CA ALA A 293 8.17 -20.31 0.37
C ALA A 293 8.69 -21.18 -0.78
N ARG A 294 7.81 -22.06 -1.30
CA ARG A 294 8.09 -22.74 -2.58
C ARG A 294 7.94 -21.75 -3.72
N GLY A 295 8.92 -21.74 -4.62
CA GLY A 295 8.88 -20.99 -5.87
C GLY A 295 9.30 -21.85 -7.05
N LYS A 296 8.95 -21.41 -8.25
CA LYS A 296 9.35 -22.04 -9.51
C LYS A 296 10.24 -21.12 -10.33
N THR A 297 11.36 -21.63 -10.84
CA THR A 297 12.23 -21.01 -11.84
C THR A 297 12.17 -21.80 -13.14
N SER A 298 12.81 -21.29 -14.20
CA SER A 298 13.02 -22.04 -15.46
C SER A 298 13.72 -23.38 -15.23
N THR A 299 14.55 -23.47 -14.19
CA THR A 299 15.31 -24.67 -13.79
C THR A 299 14.55 -25.62 -12.85
N GLY A 300 13.36 -25.25 -12.38
CA GLY A 300 12.50 -26.13 -11.58
C GLY A 300 11.98 -25.52 -10.27
N TRP A 301 11.46 -26.37 -9.41
CA TRP A 301 10.93 -25.96 -8.09
C TRP A 301 12.06 -25.80 -7.07
N PHE A 302 11.96 -24.79 -6.22
CA PHE A 302 12.86 -24.58 -5.09
C PHE A 302 12.07 -24.10 -3.85
N TYR A 303 12.68 -24.24 -2.68
CA TYR A 303 12.17 -23.67 -1.43
C TYR A 303 13.16 -22.61 -0.93
N GLY A 304 12.71 -21.37 -0.80
CA GLY A 304 13.57 -20.24 -0.46
C GLY A 304 13.00 -18.89 -0.90
N PHE A 305 13.88 -18.00 -1.37
CA PHE A 305 13.56 -16.62 -1.75
C PHE A 305 13.81 -16.39 -3.24
N LYS A 306 13.01 -15.54 -3.89
CA LYS A 306 13.37 -14.96 -5.21
C LYS A 306 13.99 -13.59 -4.97
N ILE A 307 15.20 -13.40 -5.47
CA ILE A 307 15.92 -12.14 -5.39
C ILE A 307 15.84 -11.47 -6.74
N HIS A 308 15.25 -10.28 -6.80
CA HIS A 308 15.23 -9.47 -8.00
C HIS A 308 16.34 -8.41 -7.92
N VAL A 309 17.17 -8.38 -8.96
CA VAL A 309 18.23 -7.40 -9.13
C VAL A 309 17.91 -6.55 -10.35
N VAL A 310 18.01 -5.24 -10.19
CA VAL A 310 17.84 -4.28 -11.28
C VAL A 310 19.18 -3.63 -11.55
N THR A 311 19.66 -3.74 -12.79
CA THR A 311 20.87 -3.07 -13.28
C THR A 311 20.53 -2.11 -14.41
N ASN A 312 21.35 -1.07 -14.58
CA ASN A 312 21.31 -0.26 -15.79
C ASN A 312 22.07 -0.94 -16.94
N ASP A 313 22.03 -0.34 -18.13
CA ASP A 313 22.74 -0.75 -19.34
C ASP A 313 24.28 -0.71 -19.22
N LYS A 314 24.82 0.01 -18.22
CA LYS A 314 26.26 0.00 -17.87
C LYS A 314 26.63 -1.14 -16.90
N GLY A 315 25.66 -1.96 -16.48
CA GLY A 315 25.86 -3.03 -15.50
C GLY A 315 25.95 -2.55 -14.05
N GLU A 316 25.63 -1.28 -13.80
CA GLU A 316 25.61 -0.71 -12.46
C GLU A 316 24.30 -1.05 -11.76
N LEU A 317 24.37 -1.20 -10.44
CA LEU A 317 23.23 -1.64 -9.64
C LEU A 317 22.26 -0.49 -9.37
N MET A 318 20.99 -0.65 -9.70
CA MET A 318 19.97 0.39 -9.57
C MET A 318 19.02 0.18 -8.40
N ALA A 319 18.61 -1.05 -8.14
CA ALA A 319 17.74 -1.38 -7.03
C ALA A 319 17.81 -2.87 -6.71
N ARG A 320 17.46 -3.21 -5.47
CA ARG A 320 17.28 -4.58 -5.01
C ARG A 320 15.88 -4.66 -4.41
N ILE A 321 15.09 -5.64 -4.82
CA ILE A 321 13.86 -5.97 -4.11
C ILE A 321 13.87 -7.47 -3.83
N ALA A 322 14.03 -7.81 -2.55
CA ALA A 322 13.75 -9.15 -2.07
C ALA A 322 12.25 -9.22 -1.75
N TYR A 323 11.46 -9.83 -2.63
CA TYR A 323 10.06 -10.12 -2.32
C TYR A 323 9.96 -11.48 -1.63
N ILE A 324 9.29 -11.51 -0.47
CA ILE A 324 8.64 -12.72 0.03
C ILE A 324 7.29 -12.75 -0.65
N TYR A 325 7.14 -13.54 -1.73
CA TYR A 325 5.81 -13.76 -2.30
C TYR A 325 4.96 -14.57 -1.32
N TRP A 326 3.99 -13.92 -0.69
CA TRP A 326 2.78 -14.58 -0.16
C TRP A 326 1.66 -14.31 -1.16
N HIS A 327 1.58 -15.11 -2.22
CA HIS A 327 0.36 -15.46 -2.96
C HIS A 327 0.71 -16.07 -4.32
N GLN A 328 0.58 -17.39 -4.43
CA GLN A 328 0.32 -18.05 -5.71
C GLN A 328 -0.49 -19.33 -5.48
N THR A 329 -1.67 -19.17 -4.89
CA THR A 329 -2.67 -20.26 -4.72
C THR A 329 -4.06 -19.89 -5.22
N GLN A 330 -4.21 -18.84 -6.03
CA GLN A 330 -5.52 -18.45 -6.59
C GLN A 330 -5.58 -18.43 -8.13
N TYR A 331 -4.46 -18.59 -8.84
CA TYR A 331 -4.48 -18.62 -10.32
C TYR A 331 -4.60 -20.03 -10.93
N GLU A 332 -4.36 -21.10 -10.17
CA GLU A 332 -4.47 -22.49 -10.66
C GLU A 332 -5.87 -23.11 -10.44
N LYS A 333 -6.79 -22.44 -9.76
CA LYS A 333 -8.18 -22.93 -9.58
C LYS A 333 -9.16 -22.48 -10.67
N LEU A 334 -8.75 -21.58 -11.57
CA LEU A 334 -9.58 -21.08 -12.68
C LEU A 334 -9.24 -21.72 -14.03
N SER A 335 -8.21 -22.57 -14.12
CA SER A 335 -7.84 -23.30 -15.32
C SER A 335 -8.11 -24.80 -15.25
N SER A 336 -8.85 -25.27 -14.24
CA SER A 336 -9.22 -26.68 -14.06
C SER A 336 -10.74 -26.87 -13.91
N SER A 337 -11.54 -25.93 -14.40
CA SER A 337 -13.00 -26.01 -14.48
C SER A 337 -13.52 -25.76 -15.90
N THR A 338 -12.69 -26.05 -16.89
CA THR A 338 -13.08 -26.28 -18.29
C THR A 338 -12.31 -27.50 -18.73
N ASP A 339 -12.86 -28.66 -18.38
CA ASP A 339 -12.89 -29.89 -19.17
C ASP A 339 -14.14 -30.68 -18.74
#